data_AF-A0A2D7GCL5-F1
#
_entry.id   AF-A0A2D7GCL5-F1
#
_cell.length_a   1.000
_cell.length_b   1.000
_cell.length_c   1.000
_cell.angle_alpha   90.00
_cell.angle_beta   90.00
_cell.angle_gamma   90.00
#
_symmetry.space_group_name_H-M   'P 1'
#
loop_
_entity.id
_entity.type
_entity.pdbx_description
1 polymer ?
#
loop_
_entity_poly.entity_id
_entity_poly.type
_entity_poly.pdbx_seq_one_letter_code
_entity_poly.pdbx_strand_id
1 'polypeptide(L)' 'MTVISKNWRTEKVLESYEAASNYKSNLLSTDSEDKLLVKIRRCGPGGTRFKVKSWFPPEDKPSAKKSKTKKQKLVTKK' A
#
# COMPACT_ATOMS: atom_id res chain seq x y z
N MET A 1 1.24 -15.18 -17.14
CA MET A 1 0.33 -14.51 -16.19
C MET A 1 1.15 -13.68 -15.23
N THR A 2 1.23 -12.36 -15.39
CA THR A 2 1.90 -11.48 -14.43
C THR A 2 1.01 -11.33 -13.20
N VAL A 3 1.39 -11.97 -12.09
CA VAL A 3 0.74 -11.78 -10.79
C VAL A 3 1.05 -10.36 -10.33
N ILE A 4 0.11 -9.43 -10.55
CA ILE A 4 0.20 -8.09 -9.99
C ILE A 4 0.13 -8.24 -8.47
N SER A 5 1.28 -8.15 -7.82
CA SER A 5 1.37 -8.22 -6.38
C SER A 5 0.70 -6.97 -5.81
N LYS A 6 -0.47 -7.14 -5.19
CA LYS A 6 -1.18 -6.06 -4.51
C LYS A 6 -0.26 -5.45 -3.46
N ASN A 7 0.20 -4.23 -3.68
CA ASN A 7 1.16 -3.58 -2.81
C ASN A 7 0.46 -2.97 -1.59
N TRP A 8 0.10 -3.82 -0.63
CA TRP A 8 -0.63 -3.42 0.57
C TRP A 8 0.23 -2.57 1.50
N ARG A 9 -0.15 -1.31 1.69
CA ARG A 9 0.47 -0.41 2.66
C ARG A 9 -0.11 -0.65 4.05
N THR A 10 0.71 -0.44 5.07
CA THR A 10 0.25 -0.51 6.46
C THR A 10 -0.04 0.90 6.92
N GLU A 11 -1.27 1.18 7.29
CA GLU A 11 -1.67 2.50 7.78
C GLU A 11 -1.43 2.60 9.28
N LYS A 12 -1.99 1.64 10.03
CA LYS A 12 -1.99 1.71 11.49
C LYS A 12 -2.04 0.33 12.14
N VAL A 13 -1.51 0.23 13.35
CA VAL A 13 -1.65 -0.95 14.22
C VAL A 13 -2.35 -0.50 15.48
N LEU A 14 -3.41 -1.21 15.84
CA LEU A 14 -4.31 -0.90 16.96
C LEU A 14 -4.39 -2.12 17.87
N GLU A 15 -4.82 -1.93 19.12
CA GLU A 15 -4.90 -3.01 20.12
C GLU A 15 -6.29 -3.62 20.21
N SER A 16 -7.32 -2.92 19.73
CA SER A 16 -8.69 -3.43 19.67
C SER A 16 -9.18 -3.56 18.23
N TYR A 17 -10.01 -4.57 17.99
CA TYR A 17 -10.69 -4.77 16.73
C TYR A 17 -11.65 -3.62 16.42
N GLU A 18 -12.37 -3.13 17.43
CA GLU A 18 -13.36 -2.05 17.24
C GLU A 18 -12.70 -0.76 16.76
N ALA A 19 -11.57 -0.39 17.38
CA ALA A 19 -10.77 0.74 16.94
C ALA A 19 -10.29 0.56 15.49
N ALA A 20 -9.87 -0.66 15.11
CA ALA A 20 -9.45 -0.95 13.74
C ALA A 20 -10.61 -0.91 12.74
N SER A 21 -11.80 -1.34 13.16
CA SER A 21 -13.02 -1.29 12.35
C SER A 21 -13.46 0.15 12.10
N ASN A 22 -13.49 0.98 13.14
CA ASN A 22 -13.81 2.40 13.00
C ASN A 22 -12.80 3.13 12.11
N TYR A 23 -11.50 2.83 12.28
CA TYR A 23 -10.46 3.41 11.44
C TYR A 23 -10.59 2.97 9.97
N LYS A 24 -10.96 1.71 9.72
CA LYS A 24 -11.28 1.21 8.38
C LYS A 24 -12.45 1.99 7.77
N SER A 25 -13.54 2.18 8.50
CA SER A 25 -14.70 2.94 8.02
C SER A 25 -14.31 4.38 7.67
N ASN A 26 -13.55 5.06 8.52
CA ASN A 26 -13.08 6.42 8.25
C ASN A 26 -12.19 6.51 7.00
N LEU A 27 -11.30 5.55 6.80
CA LEU A 27 -10.46 5.47 5.59
C LEU A 27 -11.33 5.31 4.33
N LEU A 28 -12.34 4.43 4.39
CA LEU A 28 -13.26 4.22 3.27
C LEU A 28 -14.12 5.46 3.00
N SER A 29 -14.64 6.12 4.05
CA SER A 29 -15.44 7.34 3.89
C SER A 29 -14.67 8.52 3.31
N THR A 30 -13.33 8.50 3.40
CA THR A 30 -12.48 9.54 2.80
C THR A 30 -12.23 9.28 1.31
N ASP A 31 -12.43 8.05 0.84
CA ASP A 31 -12.21 7.67 -0.55
C ASP A 31 -13.49 7.94 -1.36
N SER A 32 -13.51 9.04 -2.10
CA SER A 32 -14.68 9.42 -2.93
C SER A 32 -14.82 8.59 -4.21
N GLU A 33 -13.83 7.75 -4.53
CA GLU A 33 -13.79 6.98 -5.77
C GLU A 33 -14.07 5.49 -5.58
N ASP A 34 -14.31 5.03 -4.34
CA ASP A 34 -14.52 3.62 -3.96
C ASP A 34 -13.44 2.65 -4.50
N LYS A 35 -12.25 3.18 -4.78
CA LYS A 35 -11.10 2.42 -5.29
C LYS A 35 -10.27 1.87 -4.13
N LEU A 36 -10.31 2.51 -2.96
CA LEU A 36 -9.51 2.13 -1.81
C LEU A 36 -9.99 0.82 -1.17
N LEU A 37 -9.12 -0.20 -1.18
CA LEU A 37 -9.35 -1.46 -0.49
C LEU A 37 -8.67 -1.46 0.88
N VAL A 38 -9.44 -1.57 1.94
CA VAL A 38 -8.93 -1.62 3.33
C VAL A 38 -9.21 -2.98 3.96
N LYS A 39 -8.19 -3.59 4.57
CA LYS A 39 -8.32 -4.83 5.35
C LYS A 39 -7.69 -4.72 6.73
N ILE A 40 -8.25 -5.46 7.67
CA ILE A 40 -7.74 -5.58 9.03
C ILE A 40 -7.14 -6.98 9.17
N ARG A 41 -5.93 -7.07 9.71
CA ARG A 41 -5.23 -8.34 9.94
C ARG A 41 -4.74 -8.41 11.37
N ARG A 42 -5.05 -9.51 12.07
CA ARG A 42 -4.48 -9.79 13.40
C ARG A 42 -2.96 -9.97 13.29
N CYS A 43 -2.24 -9.43 14.25
CA CYS A 43 -0.78 -9.44 14.32
C CYS A 43 -0.30 -9.38 15.79
N GLY A 44 1.01 -9.56 15.98
CA GLY A 44 1.63 -9.60 17.29
C GLY A 44 1.52 -10.97 17.98
N PRO A 45 2.30 -11.18 19.05
CA PRO A 45 2.24 -12.41 19.84
C PRO A 45 0.84 -12.57 20.44
N GLY A 46 0.23 -13.74 20.25
CA GLY A 46 -1.13 -14.04 20.72
C GLY A 46 -2.27 -13.40 19.91
N GLY A 47 -1.98 -12.68 18.81
CA GLY A 47 -3.03 -12.11 17.96
C GLY A 47 -3.83 -10.97 18.61
N THR A 48 -3.23 -10.31 19.60
CA THR A 48 -3.83 -9.22 20.40
C THR A 48 -3.86 -7.88 19.68
N ARG A 49 -3.14 -7.73 18.56
CA ARG A 49 -3.06 -6.46 17.82
C ARG A 49 -3.68 -6.59 16.43
N PHE A 50 -4.19 -5.49 15.90
CA PHE A 50 -4.88 -5.42 14.63
C PHE A 50 -4.20 -4.41 13.72
N LYS A 51 -3.66 -4.89 12.61
CA LYS A 51 -3.01 -4.08 11.58
C LYS A 51 -4.00 -3.75 10.49
N VAL A 52 -4.27 -2.46 10.30
CA VAL A 52 -5.06 -1.95 9.18
C VAL A 52 -4.14 -1.72 7.99
N LYS A 53 -4.51 -2.31 6.85
CA LYS A 53 -3.77 -2.19 5.59
C LYS A 53 -4.68 -1.62 4.51
N SER A 54 -4.16 -0.65 3.78
CA SER A 54 -4.79 -0.05 2.61
C SER A 54 -4.12 -0.57 1.33
N TRP A 55 -4.89 -0.65 0.26
CA TRP A 55 -4.39 -0.89 -1.09
C TRP A 55 -5.19 -0.05 -2.06
N PHE A 56 -4.49 0.85 -2.75
CA PHE A 56 -5.04 1.55 -3.91
C PHE A 56 -4.73 0.72 -5.16
N PRO A 57 -5.74 0.33 -5.95
CA PRO A 57 -5.50 -0.27 -7.25
C PRO A 57 -4.71 0.73 -8.10
N PRO A 58 -3.67 0.27 -8.81
CA PRO A 58 -3.05 1.12 -9.81
C PRO A 58 -4.14 1.50 -10.81
N GLU A 59 -4.35 2.79 -11.01
CA GLU A 59 -5.11 3.25 -12.18
C GLU A 59 -4.48 2.59 -13.41
N ASP A 60 -5.31 2.02 -14.29
CA ASP A 60 -4.91 1.50 -15.61
C ASP A 60 -4.39 2.65 -16.48
N LYS A 61 -3.29 3.28 -16.07
CA LYS A 61 -2.53 4.20 -16.89
C LYS A 61 -1.80 3.31 -17.89
N PRO A 62 -2.05 3.44 -19.20
CA PRO A 62 -1.31 2.70 -20.20
C PRO A 62 0.18 2.93 -19.94
N SER A 63 0.89 1.81 -19.74
CA SER A 63 2.28 1.71 -19.32
C SER A 63 3.14 2.91 -19.75
N ALA A 64 3.48 3.79 -18.80
CA ALA A 64 4.60 4.69 -19.01
C ALA A 64 5.86 3.81 -19.07
N LYS A 65 6.41 3.66 -20.28
CA LYS A 65 7.63 2.89 -20.58
C LYS A 65 8.70 3.25 -19.54
N LYS A 66 9.21 2.25 -18.83
CA LYS A 66 10.41 2.39 -18.00
C LYS A 66 11.58 2.79 -18.91
N SER A 67 11.87 4.08 -19.01
CA SER A 67 13.11 4.57 -19.61
C SER A 67 14.27 4.05 -18.76
N LYS A 68 14.99 3.05 -19.26
CA LYS A 68 16.22 2.54 -18.65
C LYS A 68 17.29 3.64 -18.67
N THR A 69 17.86 3.87 -17.50
CA THR A 69 19.04 4.68 -17.16
C THR A 69 20.18 4.62 -18.18
N LYS A 70 20.84 5.75 -18.45
CA LYS A 70 22.28 5.80 -18.75
C LYS A 70 22.96 6.91 -17.93
N LYS A 71 23.43 6.57 -16.71
CA LYS A 71 24.42 7.38 -16.00
C LYS A 71 25.70 7.31 -16.82
N GLN A 72 26.06 8.38 -17.52
CA GLN A 72 27.41 8.52 -18.07
C GLN A 72 28.37 8.71 -16.89
N LYS A 73 29.23 7.71 -16.65
CA LYS A 73 30.44 7.86 -15.84
C LYS A 73 31.36 8.80 -16.64
N LEU A 74 31.46 10.07 -16.25
CA LEU A 74 32.53 10.93 -16.75
C LEU A 74 33.82 10.53 -16.01
N VAL A 75 34.68 9.78 -16.69
CA VAL A 75 36.04 9.48 -16.25
C VAL A 75 36.99 10.20 -17.20
N THR A 76 37.64 11.25 -16.71
CA THR A 76 38.92 11.79 -17.22
C THR A 76 39.48 12.58 -16.03
N LYS A 77 40.41 12.11 -15.19
CA LYS A 77 41.81 11.67 -15.33
C LYS A 77 42.76 12.73 -15.95
N LYS A 78 43.64 13.19 -15.04
CA LYS A 78 44.97 13.80 -15.19
C LYS A 78 45.03 15.31 -15.39
#